data_AF-A0AAU9NEE6-F1
#
_entry.id   AF-A0AAU9NEE6-F1
#
_cell.length_a   1.000
_cell.length_b   1.000
_cell.length_c   1.000
_cell.angle_alpha   90.00
_cell.angle_beta   90.00
_cell.angle_gamma   90.00
#
_symmetry.space_group_name_H-M   'P 1'
#
loop_
_entity.id
_entity.type
_entity.pdbx_description
1 polymer ?
#
loop_
_entity_poly.entity_id
_entity_poly.type
_entity_poly.pdbx_seq_one_letter_code
_entity_poly.pdbx_strand_id
1 'polypeptide(L)'
;MNETASISVLPEVFLSEILSLTSPRNACRAAAVSKEFKSAADSDTVWKRFLPPDYDEVIAQAVSPVAFDSQKKLYLHLSDSHILLDRGYLSFQLDKESGKKCYMLGARELSIAWQDDTRYWEWGRIPESRFPEVCILREVWWLGIHGRIAAVMLSPKSTYVAYLVFRTTGYARGLTVPGKTKEKGWVDGDHIGRI
;
A
#
# COMPACT_ATOMS: atom_id res chain seq x y z
N MET A 1 21.25 12.12 46.69
CA MET A 1 20.99 10.91 45.88
C MET A 1 20.17 11.38 44.69
N ASN A 2 20.74 11.41 43.48
CA ASN A 2 20.00 11.75 42.28
C ASN A 2 19.25 10.51 41.81
N GLU A 3 17.94 10.47 42.07
CA GLU A 3 17.04 9.53 41.42
C GLU A 3 16.98 9.90 39.94
N THR A 4 17.73 9.20 39.10
CA THR A 4 17.52 9.24 37.66
C THR A 4 16.20 8.54 37.39
N ALA A 5 15.13 9.30 37.14
CA ALA A 5 13.86 8.76 36.69
C ALA A 5 14.12 7.90 35.43
N SER A 6 14.00 6.58 35.58
CA SER A 6 14.17 5.66 34.46
C SER A 6 12.83 5.47 33.76
N ILE A 7 12.83 5.56 32.43
CA ILE A 7 11.66 5.34 31.59
C ILE A 7 11.04 3.94 31.79
N SER A 8 11.85 2.98 32.27
CA SER A 8 11.41 1.62 32.63
C SER A 8 10.50 1.54 33.86
N VAL A 9 10.33 2.63 34.60
CA VAL A 9 9.45 2.71 35.79
C VAL A 9 8.05 3.21 35.41
N LEU A 10 7.86 3.68 34.17
CA LEU A 10 6.55 4.12 33.70
C LEU A 10 5.58 2.93 33.60
N PRO A 11 4.31 3.10 34.04
CA PRO A 11 3.25 2.14 33.76
C PRO A 11 3.12 1.84 32.25
N GLU A 12 2.80 0.60 31.92
CA GLU A 12 2.66 0.11 30.54
C GLU A 12 1.73 0.96 29.67
N VAL A 13 0.68 1.53 30.26
CA VAL A 13 -0.27 2.42 29.58
C VAL A 13 0.42 3.65 29.01
N PHE A 14 1.33 4.29 29.77
CA PHE A 14 2.07 5.45 29.29
C PHE A 14 3.13 5.06 28.25
N LEU A 15 3.78 3.91 28.42
CA LEU A 15 4.69 3.38 27.40
C LEU A 15 3.94 3.12 26.09
N SER A 16 2.76 2.50 26.16
CA SER A 16 1.92 2.23 24.99
C SER A 16 1.50 3.52 24.30
N GLU A 17 1.05 4.52 25.06
CA GLU A 17 0.67 5.83 24.51
C GLU A 17 1.86 6.47 23.76
N ILE A 18 3.03 6.54 24.41
CA ILE A 18 4.25 7.09 23.79
C ILE A 18 4.61 6.33 22.51
N LEU A 19 4.61 4.99 22.55
CA LEU A 19 4.96 4.15 21.41
C LEU A 19 3.98 4.30 20.25
N SER A 20 2.68 4.47 20.54
CA SER A 20 1.64 4.69 19.54
C SER A 20 1.82 5.98 18.73
N LEU A 21 2.55 6.96 19.29
CA LEU A 21 2.89 8.23 18.64
C LEU A 21 4.18 8.16 17.82
N THR A 22 4.85 7.00 17.80
CA THR A 22 6.06 6.77 17.00
C THR A 22 5.72 6.10 15.66
N SER A 23 6.67 5.40 15.05
CA SER A 23 6.45 4.56 13.87
C SER A 23 6.41 3.08 14.24
N PRO A 24 5.75 2.23 13.44
CA PRO A 24 5.80 0.77 13.57
C PRO A 24 7.23 0.24 13.73
N ARG A 25 8.15 0.76 12.92
CA ARG A 25 9.58 0.45 13.01
C ARG A 25 10.17 0.79 14.39
N ASN A 26 9.85 1.95 14.95
CA ASN A 26 10.37 2.38 16.24
C ASN A 26 9.75 1.58 17.40
N ALA A 27 8.45 1.27 17.35
CA ALA A 27 7.82 0.39 18.32
C ALA A 27 8.47 -1.00 18.35
N CYS A 28 8.75 -1.59 17.18
CA CYS A 28 9.47 -2.86 17.09
C CYS A 28 10.90 -2.79 17.69
N ARG A 29 11.61 -1.67 17.50
CA ARG A 29 12.94 -1.47 18.11
C ARG A 29 12.85 -1.30 19.63
N ALA A 30 11.84 -0.58 20.11
CA ALA A 30 11.61 -0.41 21.54
C ALA A 30 11.29 -1.75 22.22
N ALA A 31 10.54 -2.62 21.57
CA ALA A 31 10.23 -3.97 22.07
C ALA A 31 11.48 -4.83 22.37
N ALA A 32 12.64 -4.51 21.79
CA ALA A 32 13.89 -5.21 22.06
C ALA A 32 14.64 -4.70 23.31
N VAL A 33 14.19 -3.60 23.92
CA VAL A 33 14.89 -2.96 25.05
C VAL A 33 14.63 -3.68 26.37
N SER A 34 13.37 -4.00 26.68
CA SER A 34 12.97 -4.68 27.93
C SER A 34 11.64 -5.43 27.77
N LYS A 35 11.27 -6.22 28.77
CA LYS A 35 9.98 -6.94 28.78
C LYS A 35 8.78 -6.00 28.85
N GLU A 36 8.91 -4.91 29.61
CA GLU A 36 7.89 -3.87 29.77
C GLU A 36 7.66 -3.13 28.46
N PHE A 37 8.73 -2.74 27.77
CA PHE A 37 8.65 -2.15 26.44
C PHE A 37 8.07 -3.13 25.42
N LYS A 38 8.42 -4.41 25.51
CA LYS A 38 7.85 -5.43 24.63
C LYS A 38 6.34 -5.56 24.82
N SER A 39 5.87 -5.63 26.06
CA SER A 39 4.45 -5.72 26.38
C SER A 39 3.70 -4.50 25.84
N ALA A 40 4.19 -3.29 26.15
CA ALA A 40 3.62 -2.04 25.68
C ALA A 40 3.61 -1.95 24.14
N ALA A 41 4.72 -2.29 23.48
CA ALA A 41 4.85 -2.24 22.02
C ALA A 41 3.96 -3.27 21.30
N ASP A 42 3.62 -4.37 21.96
CA ASP A 42 2.78 -5.44 21.39
C ASP A 42 1.28 -5.22 21.66
N SER A 43 0.91 -4.20 22.44
CA SER A 43 -0.47 -3.85 22.75
C SER A 43 -1.28 -3.44 21.52
N ASP A 44 -2.53 -3.89 21.44
CA ASP A 44 -3.47 -3.51 20.39
C ASP A 44 -3.73 -2.01 20.31
N THR A 45 -3.61 -1.27 21.42
CA THR A 45 -3.76 0.18 21.42
C THR A 45 -2.71 0.86 20.54
N VAL A 46 -1.47 0.36 20.56
CA VAL A 46 -0.36 0.84 19.73
C VAL A 46 -0.63 0.54 18.26
N TRP A 47 -0.94 -0.73 17.95
CA TRP A 47 -1.10 -1.15 16.55
C TRP A 47 -2.36 -0.60 15.89
N LYS A 48 -3.43 -0.37 16.66
CA LYS A 48 -4.62 0.35 16.16
C LYS A 48 -4.28 1.77 15.71
N ARG A 49 -3.30 2.43 16.33
CA ARG A 49 -2.85 3.77 15.93
C ARG A 49 -2.00 3.78 14.66
N PHE A 50 -1.33 2.67 14.39
CA PHE A 50 -0.51 2.48 13.19
C PHE A 50 -1.32 2.04 11.96
N LEU A 51 -2.47 1.42 12.17
CA LEU A 51 -3.39 1.11 11.09
C LEU A 51 -4.04 2.39 10.54
N PRO A 52 -4.36 2.44 9.23
CA PRO A 52 -5.11 3.56 8.68
C PRO A 52 -6.46 3.73 9.38
N PRO A 53 -6.99 4.95 9.58
CA PRO A 53 -8.26 5.15 10.30
C PRO A 53 -9.46 4.40 9.71
N ASP A 54 -9.43 4.13 8.41
CA ASP A 54 -10.46 3.45 7.63
C ASP A 54 -10.09 1.97 7.35
N TYR A 55 -9.18 1.36 8.12
CA TYR A 55 -8.76 -0.02 7.88
C TYR A 55 -9.94 -1.02 7.89
N ASP A 56 -10.94 -0.80 8.76
CA ASP A 56 -12.15 -1.64 8.84
C ASP A 56 -12.95 -1.62 7.53
N GLU A 57 -13.07 -0.45 6.90
CA GLU A 57 -13.76 -0.29 5.61
C GLU A 57 -12.97 -0.95 4.48
N VAL A 58 -11.63 -0.85 4.53
CA VAL A 58 -10.75 -1.45 3.53
C VAL A 58 -10.81 -2.98 3.58
N ILE A 59 -10.74 -3.59 4.78
CA ILE A 59 -10.81 -5.06 4.91
C ILE A 59 -12.21 -5.60 4.59
N ALA A 60 -13.27 -4.83 4.82
CA ALA A 60 -14.63 -5.22 4.44
C ALA A 60 -14.83 -5.31 2.92
N GLN A 61 -14.02 -4.59 2.14
CA GLN A 61 -14.03 -4.63 0.67
C GLN A 61 -13.13 -5.73 0.09
N ALA A 62 -12.41 -6.48 0.93
CA ALA A 62 -11.52 -7.53 0.47
C ALA A 62 -12.29 -8.68 -0.20
N VAL A 63 -11.77 -9.15 -1.33
CA VAL A 63 -12.35 -10.29 -2.07
C VAL A 63 -12.31 -11.57 -1.23
N SER A 64 -11.31 -11.69 -0.35
CA SER A 64 -11.18 -12.81 0.59
C SER A 64 -11.21 -12.28 2.03
N PRO A 65 -11.89 -12.98 2.96
CA PRO A 65 -11.93 -12.56 4.36
C PRO A 65 -10.52 -12.44 4.98
N VAL A 66 -10.29 -11.33 5.69
CA VAL A 66 -9.05 -11.08 6.43
C VAL A 66 -9.28 -11.43 7.89
N ALA A 67 -8.80 -12.59 8.33
CA ALA A 67 -8.87 -13.03 9.72
C ALA A 67 -7.62 -12.59 10.50
N PHE A 68 -7.81 -12.11 11.73
CA PHE A 68 -6.71 -11.71 12.60
C PHE A 68 -7.13 -11.80 14.09
N ASP A 69 -6.18 -12.14 14.96
CA ASP A 69 -6.43 -12.27 16.40
C ASP A 69 -5.92 -11.06 17.22
N SER A 70 -5.27 -10.09 16.56
CA SER A 70 -4.78 -8.86 17.17
C SER A 70 -4.52 -7.79 16.12
N GLN A 71 -4.49 -6.53 16.52
CA GLN A 71 -4.21 -5.39 15.63
C GLN A 71 -2.79 -5.46 15.07
N LYS A 72 -1.84 -5.97 15.87
CA LYS A 72 -0.47 -6.25 15.41
C LYS A 72 -0.45 -7.27 14.27
N LYS A 73 -1.16 -8.39 14.42
CA LYS A 73 -1.24 -9.43 13.39
C LYS A 73 -1.88 -8.90 12.11
N LEU A 74 -2.94 -8.09 12.25
CA LEU A 74 -3.57 -7.43 11.11
C LEU A 74 -2.58 -6.52 10.37
N TYR A 75 -1.90 -5.63 11.09
CA TYR A 75 -0.92 -4.73 10.49
C TYR A 75 0.16 -5.52 9.74
N LEU A 76 0.74 -6.54 10.38
CA LEU A 76 1.77 -7.36 9.76
C LEU A 76 1.26 -8.06 8.51
N HIS A 77 0.06 -8.65 8.56
CA HIS A 77 -0.58 -9.27 7.40
C HIS A 77 -0.74 -8.28 6.24
N LEU A 78 -1.29 -7.10 6.52
CA LEU A 78 -1.47 -6.06 5.51
C LEU A 78 -0.15 -5.48 5.01
N SER A 79 0.95 -5.63 5.74
CA SER A 79 2.28 -5.16 5.33
C SER A 79 3.12 -6.21 4.61
N ASP A 80 2.90 -7.50 4.87
CA ASP A 80 3.67 -8.60 4.30
C ASP A 80 2.96 -9.22 3.09
N SER A 81 1.65 -9.03 2.98
CA SER A 81 0.83 -9.55 1.91
C SER A 81 -0.15 -8.49 1.44
N HIS A 82 -0.42 -8.53 0.14
CA HIS A 82 -1.45 -7.67 -0.41
C HIS A 82 -2.80 -8.36 -0.35
N ILE A 83 -3.82 -7.58 -0.05
CA ILE A 83 -5.21 -8.00 -0.23
C ILE A 83 -5.73 -7.47 -1.57
N LEU A 84 -6.65 -8.20 -2.17
CA LEU A 84 -7.32 -7.79 -3.39
C LEU A 84 -8.68 -7.18 -3.06
N LEU A 85 -8.98 -6.05 -3.67
CA LEU A 85 -10.19 -5.25 -3.59
C LEU A 85 -10.80 -5.15 -4.99
N ASP A 86 -12.00 -4.56 -5.08
CA ASP A 86 -12.72 -4.25 -6.33
C ASP A 86 -12.67 -5.36 -7.39
N ARG A 87 -13.44 -6.43 -7.15
CA ARG A 87 -13.51 -7.64 -8.01
C ARG A 87 -12.16 -8.35 -8.24
N GLY A 88 -11.12 -7.97 -7.50
CA GLY A 88 -9.79 -8.55 -7.60
C GLY A 88 -8.80 -7.75 -8.45
N TYR A 89 -9.15 -6.53 -8.89
CA TYR A 89 -8.31 -5.71 -9.78
C TYR A 89 -7.69 -4.48 -9.13
N LEU A 90 -8.01 -4.21 -7.88
CA LEU A 90 -7.29 -3.26 -7.05
C LEU A 90 -6.56 -4.04 -5.96
N SER A 91 -5.30 -3.73 -5.71
CA SER A 91 -4.59 -4.32 -4.58
C SER A 91 -4.26 -3.29 -3.51
N PHE A 92 -4.30 -3.70 -2.25
CA PHE A 92 -3.94 -2.88 -1.11
C PHE A 92 -2.86 -3.56 -0.27
N GLN A 93 -1.93 -2.77 0.27
CA GLN A 93 -0.93 -3.17 1.24
C GLN A 93 -0.52 -1.94 2.07
N LEU A 94 0.04 -2.15 3.25
CA LEU A 94 0.72 -1.12 4.03
C LEU A 94 2.21 -1.14 3.75
N ASP A 95 2.81 0.04 3.61
CA ASP A 95 4.25 0.18 3.76
C ASP A 95 4.63 -0.27 5.17
N LYS A 96 5.53 -1.26 5.26
CA LYS A 96 5.86 -1.94 6.50
C LYS A 96 6.39 -1.01 7.58
N GLU A 97 7.13 0.02 7.19
CA GLU A 97 7.85 0.88 8.11
C GLU A 97 7.02 2.06 8.60
N SER A 98 6.20 2.62 7.72
CA SER A 98 5.45 3.85 7.94
C SER A 98 3.95 3.65 8.15
N GLY A 99 3.40 2.49 7.80
CA GLY A 99 1.96 2.21 7.85
C GLY A 99 1.17 2.95 6.79
N LYS A 100 1.84 3.54 5.79
CA LYS A 100 1.20 4.27 4.71
C LYS A 100 0.58 3.31 3.71
N LYS A 101 -0.57 3.68 3.17
CA LYS A 101 -1.32 2.85 2.22
C LYS A 101 -0.60 2.81 0.88
N CYS A 102 -0.43 1.61 0.32
CA CYS A 102 0.08 1.36 -1.01
C CYS A 102 -1.00 0.66 -1.85
N TYR A 103 -1.22 1.17 -3.06
CA TYR A 103 -2.20 0.62 -3.99
C TYR A 103 -1.53 0.18 -5.30
N MET A 104 -2.11 -0.83 -5.93
CA MET A 104 -1.75 -1.23 -7.30
C MET A 104 -3.02 -1.46 -8.10
N LEU A 105 -3.07 -0.86 -9.29
CA LEU A 105 -4.15 -1.05 -10.25
C LEU A 105 -3.78 -2.20 -11.19
N GLY A 106 -4.67 -3.18 -11.30
CA GLY A 106 -4.64 -4.18 -12.36
C GLY A 106 -5.04 -3.56 -13.70
N ALA A 107 -4.74 -4.25 -14.79
CA ALA A 107 -5.00 -3.72 -16.14
C ALA A 107 -6.49 -3.39 -16.39
N ARG A 108 -7.43 -4.08 -15.73
CA ARG A 108 -8.87 -3.80 -15.81
C ARG A 108 -9.28 -2.46 -15.16
N GLU A 109 -8.49 -1.93 -14.24
CA GLU A 109 -8.72 -0.63 -13.59
C GLU A 109 -7.95 0.51 -14.30
N LEU A 110 -7.30 0.22 -15.42
CA LEU A 110 -6.59 1.19 -16.25
C LEU A 110 -7.37 1.49 -17.51
N SER A 111 -7.27 2.73 -17.99
CA SER A 111 -7.68 3.11 -19.33
C SER A 111 -6.47 2.98 -20.27
N ILE A 112 -6.44 1.89 -21.04
CA ILE A 112 -5.37 1.58 -21.98
C ILE A 112 -5.84 1.87 -23.42
N ALA A 113 -5.01 2.54 -24.21
CA ALA A 113 -5.33 2.88 -25.60
C ALA A 113 -5.64 1.62 -26.44
N TRP A 114 -6.80 1.61 -27.09
CA TRP A 114 -7.31 0.50 -27.92
C TRP A 114 -7.41 -0.86 -27.21
N GLN A 115 -7.57 -0.89 -25.87
CA GLN A 115 -7.57 -2.13 -25.09
C GLN A 115 -8.62 -3.19 -25.48
N ASP A 116 -9.68 -2.78 -26.18
CA ASP A 116 -10.73 -3.67 -26.68
C ASP A 116 -10.45 -4.19 -28.11
N ASP A 117 -9.37 -3.73 -28.74
CA ASP A 117 -8.97 -4.11 -30.10
C ASP A 117 -7.97 -5.28 -30.06
N THR A 118 -8.45 -6.45 -30.48
CA THR A 118 -7.67 -7.69 -30.47
C THR A 118 -6.47 -7.70 -31.45
N ARG A 119 -6.41 -6.72 -32.37
CA ARG A 119 -5.24 -6.50 -33.23
C ARG A 119 -4.02 -6.04 -32.43
N TYR A 120 -4.24 -5.30 -31.35
CA TYR A 120 -3.17 -4.70 -30.54
C TYR A 120 -3.01 -5.37 -29.18
N TRP A 121 -4.09 -5.91 -28.61
CA TRP A 121 -4.11 -6.42 -27.24
C TRP A 121 -4.71 -7.81 -27.14
N GLU A 122 -4.26 -8.56 -26.14
CA GLU A 122 -4.84 -9.83 -25.74
C GLU A 122 -5.05 -9.82 -24.23
N TRP A 123 -6.24 -10.21 -23.78
CA TRP A 123 -6.51 -10.44 -22.36
C TRP A 123 -6.18 -11.88 -22.02
N GLY A 124 -5.42 -12.07 -20.94
CA GLY A 124 -4.99 -13.39 -20.54
C GLY A 124 -4.70 -13.48 -19.05
N ARG A 125 -4.31 -14.68 -18.63
CA ARG A 125 -3.88 -14.97 -17.26
C ARG A 125 -2.42 -15.38 -17.28
N ILE A 126 -1.63 -14.76 -16.40
CA ILE A 126 -0.23 -15.11 -16.18
C ILE A 126 -0.10 -15.62 -14.74
N PRO A 127 0.44 -16.83 -14.49
CA PRO A 127 0.54 -17.39 -13.14
C PRO A 127 1.27 -16.50 -12.13
N GLU A 128 2.25 -15.74 -12.59
CA GLU A 128 3.04 -14.81 -11.77
C GLU A 128 2.31 -13.48 -11.50
N SER A 129 1.19 -13.22 -12.19
CA SER A 129 0.36 -12.05 -11.92
C SER A 129 -0.48 -12.28 -10.67
N ARG A 130 -0.52 -11.26 -9.81
CA ARG A 130 -1.45 -11.19 -8.67
C ARG A 130 -2.89 -10.86 -9.06
N PHE A 131 -3.09 -10.31 -10.26
CA PHE A 131 -4.39 -9.98 -10.79
C PHE A 131 -4.89 -11.13 -11.67
N PRO A 132 -6.20 -11.43 -11.67
CA PRO A 132 -6.76 -12.57 -12.39
C PRO A 132 -6.64 -12.43 -13.91
N GLU A 133 -6.65 -11.21 -14.42
CA GLU A 133 -6.42 -10.89 -15.83
C GLU A 133 -5.34 -9.82 -15.99
N VAL A 134 -4.55 -9.98 -17.04
CA VAL A 134 -3.56 -9.01 -17.52
C VAL A 134 -3.85 -8.67 -18.97
N CYS A 135 -3.40 -7.49 -19.39
CA CYS A 135 -3.47 -7.07 -20.79
C CYS A 135 -2.09 -7.21 -21.42
N ILE A 136 -2.00 -8.00 -22.50
CA ILE A 136 -0.77 -8.36 -23.19
C ILE A 136 -0.70 -7.56 -24.49
N LEU A 137 0.31 -6.69 -24.59
CA LEU A 137 0.54 -5.87 -25.77
C LEU A 137 1.21 -6.69 -26.89
N ARG A 138 0.67 -6.60 -28.11
CA ARG A 138 1.29 -7.17 -29.32
C ARG A 138 2.29 -6.19 -29.93
N GLU A 139 1.80 -5.17 -30.60
CA GLU A 139 2.62 -4.16 -31.28
C GLU A 139 1.81 -2.88 -31.48
N VAL A 140 2.39 -1.73 -31.11
CA VAL A 140 1.81 -0.40 -31.34
C VAL A 140 2.93 0.61 -31.59
N TRP A 141 2.60 1.68 -32.31
CA TRP A 141 3.52 2.80 -32.57
C TRP A 141 3.62 3.78 -31.40
N TRP A 142 2.60 3.83 -30.53
CA TRP A 142 2.59 4.59 -29.30
C TRP A 142 1.69 3.91 -28.26
N LEU A 143 1.96 4.16 -26.98
CA LEU A 143 1.25 3.55 -25.87
C LEU A 143 0.75 4.62 -24.90
N GLY A 144 -0.57 4.68 -24.69
CA GLY A 144 -1.22 5.53 -23.70
C GLY A 144 -1.87 4.68 -22.61
N ILE A 145 -1.50 4.93 -21.36
CA ILE A 145 -2.06 4.25 -20.19
C ILE A 145 -2.39 5.34 -19.17
N HIS A 146 -3.63 5.32 -18.67
CA HIS A 146 -4.10 6.22 -17.64
C HIS A 146 -4.67 5.41 -16.49
N GLY A 147 -4.31 5.78 -15.26
CA GLY A 147 -4.88 5.23 -14.04
C GLY A 147 -5.50 6.35 -13.22
N ARG A 148 -6.47 6.01 -12.38
CA ARG A 148 -7.10 6.94 -11.43
C ARG A 148 -7.18 6.29 -10.07
N ILE A 149 -6.77 7.02 -9.04
CA ILE A 149 -7.01 6.66 -7.64
C ILE A 149 -7.60 7.89 -6.98
N ALA A 150 -8.71 7.73 -6.25
CA ALA A 150 -9.29 8.84 -5.52
C ALA A 150 -8.36 9.24 -4.38
N ALA A 151 -8.08 10.54 -4.23
CA ALA A 151 -7.15 11.05 -3.22
C ALA A 151 -7.55 10.66 -1.79
N VAL A 152 -8.86 10.50 -1.53
CA VAL A 152 -9.40 10.03 -0.24
C VAL A 152 -8.93 8.62 0.14
N MET A 153 -8.58 7.79 -0.84
CA MET A 153 -8.03 6.46 -0.59
C MET A 153 -6.58 6.53 -0.10
N LEU A 154 -5.85 7.59 -0.45
CA LEU A 154 -4.43 7.74 -0.13
C LEU A 154 -4.23 8.20 1.32
N SER A 155 -3.07 7.88 1.88
CA SER A 155 -2.69 8.40 3.18
C SER A 155 -2.44 9.92 3.11
N PRO A 156 -3.01 10.71 4.03
CA PRO A 156 -2.81 12.15 4.02
C PRO A 156 -1.35 12.52 4.29
N LYS A 157 -0.93 13.70 3.81
CA LYS A 157 0.43 14.26 4.02
C LYS A 157 1.54 13.27 3.68
N SER A 158 1.37 12.52 2.60
CA SER A 158 2.31 11.48 2.18
C SER A 158 2.70 11.72 0.72
N THR A 159 4.00 11.62 0.43
CA THR A 159 4.49 11.68 -0.95
C THR A 159 4.35 10.32 -1.58
N TYR A 160 3.67 10.27 -2.73
CA TYR A 160 3.50 9.04 -3.50
C TYR A 160 4.40 9.04 -4.72
N VAL A 161 4.81 7.85 -5.15
CA VAL A 161 5.48 7.64 -6.43
C VAL A 161 4.67 6.60 -7.19
N ALA A 162 4.43 6.87 -8.48
CA ALA A 162 3.74 5.95 -9.36
C ALA A 162 4.76 5.14 -10.19
N TYR A 163 4.56 3.82 -10.24
CA TYR A 163 5.37 2.91 -11.02
C TYR A 163 4.50 2.14 -12.00
N LEU A 164 4.96 2.02 -13.24
CA LEU A 164 4.41 1.07 -14.21
C LEU A 164 5.12 -0.28 -14.01
N VAL A 165 4.39 -1.27 -13.50
CA VAL A 165 4.90 -2.64 -13.33
C VAL A 165 4.47 -3.48 -14.53
N PHE A 166 5.43 -3.98 -15.30
CA PHE A 166 5.18 -4.77 -16.50
C PHE A 166 6.26 -5.83 -16.69
N ARG A 167 5.97 -6.81 -17.54
CA ARG A 167 6.91 -7.84 -17.99
C ARG A 167 7.11 -7.70 -19.49
N THR A 168 8.34 -7.89 -19.93
CA THR A 168 8.69 -7.98 -21.36
C THR A 168 8.97 -9.42 -21.77
N THR A 169 8.77 -9.71 -23.05
CA THR A 169 9.25 -10.95 -23.68
C THR A 169 10.62 -10.70 -24.32
N GLY A 170 11.36 -11.76 -24.66
CA GLY A 170 12.70 -11.63 -25.26
C GLY A 170 12.74 -10.88 -26.60
N TYR A 171 11.60 -10.69 -27.26
CA TYR A 171 11.48 -9.96 -28.52
C TYR A 171 10.93 -8.54 -28.36
N ALA A 172 10.57 -8.12 -27.15
CA ALA A 172 9.99 -6.81 -26.90
C ALA A 172 11.01 -5.69 -27.18
N ARG A 173 10.53 -4.59 -27.78
CA ARG A 173 11.30 -3.37 -28.08
C ARG A 173 10.50 -2.14 -27.64
N GLY A 174 11.19 -1.02 -27.38
CA GLY A 174 10.56 0.28 -27.09
C GLY A 174 10.24 0.57 -25.62
N LEU A 175 10.12 -0.44 -24.76
CA LEU A 175 10.04 -0.27 -23.30
C LEU A 175 11.30 -0.79 -22.62
N THR A 176 12.08 0.11 -22.03
CA THR A 176 13.24 -0.22 -21.19
C THR A 176 12.90 -0.03 -19.72
N VAL A 177 13.46 -0.85 -18.84
CA VAL A 177 13.30 -0.70 -17.39
C VAL A 177 14.48 0.09 -16.83
N PRO A 178 14.25 1.18 -16.05
CA PRO A 178 12.96 1.79 -15.72
C PRO A 178 12.43 2.70 -16.85
N GLY A 179 11.11 2.70 -17.06
CA GLY A 179 10.45 3.56 -18.05
C GLY A 179 10.38 5.02 -17.60
N LYS A 180 10.49 5.98 -18.52
CA LYS A 180 10.29 7.41 -18.23
C LYS A 180 8.79 7.71 -18.15
N THR A 181 8.32 8.22 -17.02
CA THR A 181 6.94 8.70 -16.85
C THR A 181 6.88 10.23 -16.98
N LYS A 182 5.75 10.75 -17.50
CA LYS A 182 5.41 12.17 -17.41
C LYS A 182 4.11 12.29 -16.64
N GLU A 183 4.15 12.95 -15.50
CA GLU A 183 2.96 13.25 -14.70
C GLU A 183 2.32 14.55 -15.23
N LYS A 184 1.00 14.53 -15.43
CA LYS A 184 0.20 15.74 -15.68
C LYS A 184 -0.90 15.78 -14.63
N GLY A 185 -0.71 16.62 -13.61
CA GLY A 185 -1.80 17.01 -12.71
C GLY A 185 -2.85 17.81 -13.50
N TRP A 186 -4.12 17.41 -13.39
CA TRP A 186 -5.25 18.21 -13.85
C TRP A 186 -5.80 18.99 -12.66
N VAL A 187 -5.86 20.31 -12.78
CA VAL A 187 -6.54 21.19 -11.82
C VAL A 187 -7.86 21.56 -12.48
N ASP A 188 -8.96 20.98 -12.02
CA ASP A 188 -10.28 21.56 -12.30
C ASP A 188 -10.51 22.67 -11.27
N GLY A 189 -10.96 23.82 -11.76
CA GLY A 189 -11.10 25.05 -10.98
C GLY A 189 -12.23 24.94 -9.95
N ASP A 190 -11.92 24.39 -8.79
CA ASP A 190 -12.14 25.01 -7.48
C ASP A 190 -11.72 24.00 -6.40
N HIS A 191 -10.76 24.44 -5.58
CA HIS A 191 -10.11 23.74 -4.48
C HIS A 191 -8.78 23.05 -4.80
N ILE A 192 -7.77 23.57 -4.10
CA ILE A 192 -6.35 23.31 -4.22
C ILE A 192 -6.05 21.95 -3.59
N GLY A 193 -5.51 21.03 -4.40
CA GLY A 193 -4.89 19.78 -3.94
C GLY A 193 -3.85 19.35 -4.96
N ARG A 194 -2.59 19.73 -4.73
CA ARG A 194 -1.43 19.35 -5.53
C ARG A 194 -1.23 17.83 -5.57
N ILE A 195 -0.95 17.32 -6.77
CA ILE A 195 -0.03 16.20 -7.01
C ILE A 195 1.04 16.74 -7.94
#